data_AF-A0A7V1D0I8-F1
#
_entry.id   AF-A0A7V1D0I8-F1
#
_cell.length_a   1.000
_cell.length_b   1.000
_cell.length_c   1.000
_cell.angle_alpha   90.00
_cell.angle_beta   90.00
_cell.angle_gamma   90.00
#
_symmetry.space_group_name_H-M   'P 1'
#
loop_
_entity.id
_entity.type
_entity.pdbx_description
1 polymer ?
#
loop_
_entity_poly.entity_id
_entity_poly.type
_entity_poly.pdbx_seq_one_letter_code
_entity_poly.pdbx_strand_id
1 'polypeptide(L)'
;MKTKIFILITFFLPLFVLATPTNYEGFEGTANAIGDFFSDIWSFLDDDVPNFFERMLAYVVEKITLMKIAAQLEALKLAWSVAKTIMENFQLASKVLSAANGLPQDVKAALVDMRFFDGFNIIIQALLARYVMRFI
;
A
#
# COMPACT_ATOMS: atom_id res chain seq x y z
N MET A 1 -28.33 -18.66 29.58
CA MET A 1 -28.91 -19.85 28.90
C MET A 1 -29.65 -19.49 27.61
N LYS A 2 -30.51 -18.46 27.59
CA LYS A 2 -31.33 -18.11 26.41
C LYS A 2 -30.53 -17.79 25.13
N THR A 3 -29.42 -17.05 25.21
CA THR A 3 -28.57 -16.72 24.04
C THR A 3 -27.86 -17.94 23.44
N LYS A 4 -27.41 -18.89 24.28
CA LYS A 4 -26.75 -20.11 23.81
C LYS A 4 -27.74 -21.05 23.11
N ILE A 5 -28.96 -21.12 23.63
CA ILE A 5 -30.08 -21.88 23.03
C ILE A 5 -30.52 -21.22 21.72
N PHE A 6 -30.57 -19.89 21.65
CA PHE A 6 -30.91 -19.17 20.42
C PHE A 6 -29.86 -19.41 19.32
N ILE A 7 -28.57 -19.32 19.64
CA ILE A 7 -27.48 -19.62 18.69
C ILE A 7 -27.56 -21.06 18.19
N LEU A 8 -27.81 -22.03 19.08
CA LEU A 8 -28.01 -23.42 18.69
C LEU A 8 -29.24 -23.59 17.78
N ILE A 9 -30.37 -22.96 18.09
CA ILE A 9 -31.57 -23.03 17.25
C ILE A 9 -31.31 -22.40 15.87
N THR A 10 -30.63 -21.25 15.79
CA THR A 10 -30.27 -20.61 14.52
C THR A 10 -29.26 -21.43 13.71
N PHE A 11 -28.35 -22.14 14.38
CA PHE A 11 -27.34 -22.98 13.72
C PHE A 11 -27.95 -24.27 13.16
N PHE A 12 -28.94 -24.87 13.84
CA PHE A 12 -29.63 -26.08 13.40
C PHE A 12 -30.91 -25.82 12.59
N LEU A 13 -31.40 -24.58 12.53
CA LEU A 13 -32.55 -24.14 11.72
C LEU A 13 -32.50 -24.60 10.24
N PRO A 14 -31.36 -24.54 9.51
CA PRO A 14 -31.31 -25.02 8.12
C PRO A 14 -31.59 -26.53 7.97
N LEU A 15 -31.28 -27.36 8.98
CA LEU A 15 -31.63 -28.79 8.98
C LEU A 15 -33.14 -29.04 9.12
N PHE A 16 -33.88 -28.08 9.66
CA PHE A 16 -35.35 -28.15 9.78
C PHE A 16 -36.08 -27.43 8.64
N VAL A 17 -35.39 -26.60 7.85
CA VAL A 17 -35.97 -25.76 6.78
C VAL A 17 -35.72 -26.33 5.37
N LEU A 18 -34.82 -27.32 5.19
CA LEU A 18 -34.50 -27.90 3.89
C LEU A 18 -35.00 -29.35 3.74
N ALA A 19 -36.24 -29.46 3.28
CA ALA A 19 -36.71 -30.57 2.46
C ALA A 19 -37.59 -30.02 1.31
N THR A 20 -37.01 -29.14 0.49
CA THR A 20 -37.47 -28.94 -0.91
C THR A 20 -36.25 -28.52 -1.74
N PRO A 21 -35.49 -29.51 -2.23
CA PRO A 21 -35.50 -29.74 -3.67
C PRO A 21 -36.04 -31.14 -3.96
N THR A 22 -36.56 -31.33 -5.17
CA THR A 22 -37.31 -32.49 -5.69
C THR A 22 -36.60 -33.85 -5.66
N ASN A 23 -35.50 -34.00 -4.91
CA ASN A 23 -34.62 -35.18 -4.89
C ASN A 23 -34.44 -35.81 -3.50
N TYR A 24 -35.07 -35.27 -2.45
CA TYR A 24 -34.94 -35.78 -1.08
C TYR A 24 -36.32 -36.17 -0.52
N GLU A 25 -36.85 -37.31 -0.97
CA GLU A 25 -38.09 -37.88 -0.45
C GLU A 25 -37.79 -39.04 0.52
N GLY A 26 -38.48 -39.05 1.68
CA GLY A 26 -38.35 -40.11 2.68
C GLY A 26 -37.12 -40.01 3.60
N PHE A 27 -36.91 -41.05 4.42
CA PHE A 27 -35.84 -41.11 5.43
C PHE A 27 -34.43 -41.01 4.83
N GLU A 28 -34.24 -41.54 3.62
CA GLU A 28 -32.97 -41.45 2.88
C GLU A 28 -32.69 -40.01 2.41
N GLY A 29 -33.72 -39.27 2.00
CA GLY A 29 -33.60 -37.86 1.66
C GLY A 29 -33.21 -36.99 2.85
N THR A 30 -33.80 -37.25 4.02
CA THR A 30 -33.41 -36.58 5.27
C THR A 30 -31.99 -36.94 5.71
N ALA A 31 -31.56 -38.19 5.54
CA ALA A 31 -30.20 -38.61 5.85
C ALA A 31 -29.16 -37.92 4.94
N ASN A 32 -29.45 -37.79 3.64
CA ASN A 32 -28.58 -37.07 2.71
C ASN A 32 -28.55 -35.56 3.00
N ALA A 33 -29.69 -34.94 3.32
CA ALA A 33 -29.72 -33.52 3.72
C ALA A 33 -28.93 -33.24 5.00
N ILE A 34 -28.94 -34.17 5.97
CA ILE A 34 -28.11 -34.09 7.16
C ILE A 34 -26.63 -34.25 6.78
N GLY A 35 -26.30 -35.20 5.91
CA GLY A 35 -24.93 -35.41 5.40
C GLY A 35 -24.38 -34.19 4.67
N ASP A 36 -25.16 -33.62 3.76
CA ASP A 36 -24.81 -32.43 2.98
C ASP A 36 -24.58 -31.22 3.90
N PHE A 37 -25.43 -31.02 4.92
CA PHE A 37 -25.23 -29.96 5.91
C PHE A 37 -23.92 -30.10 6.70
N PHE A 38 -23.56 -31.30 7.13
CA PHE A 38 -22.28 -31.52 7.81
C PHE A 38 -21.09 -31.37 6.87
N SER A 39 -21.22 -31.76 5.60
CA SER A 39 -20.21 -31.56 4.56
C SER A 39 -20.00 -30.08 4.26
N ASP A 40 -21.08 -29.30 4.17
CA ASP A 40 -21.04 -27.86 3.93
C ASP A 40 -20.43 -27.10 5.10
N ILE A 41 -20.74 -27.49 6.35
CA ILE A 41 -20.09 -26.93 7.54
C ILE A 41 -18.60 -27.27 7.55
N TRP A 42 -18.24 -28.50 7.18
CA TRP A 42 -16.85 -28.92 7.12
C TRP A 42 -16.09 -28.10 6.07
N SER A 43 -16.62 -27.98 4.85
CA SER A 43 -16.02 -27.17 3.78
C SER A 43 -15.97 -25.68 4.13
N PHE A 44 -16.99 -25.14 4.80
CA PHE A 44 -16.97 -23.76 5.27
C PHE A 44 -15.82 -23.50 6.26
N LEU A 45 -15.57 -24.43 7.17
CA LEU A 45 -14.50 -24.31 8.18
C LEU A 45 -13.11 -24.57 7.60
N ASP A 46 -12.96 -25.54 6.70
CA ASP A 46 -11.67 -25.93 6.11
C ASP A 46 -11.24 -25.00 4.96
N ASP A 47 -12.17 -24.53 4.12
CA ASP A 47 -11.82 -23.81 2.89
C ASP A 47 -12.19 -22.32 2.95
N ASP A 48 -13.45 -22.00 3.31
CA ASP A 48 -13.95 -20.62 3.20
C ASP A 48 -13.39 -19.70 4.28
N VAL A 49 -13.32 -20.18 5.53
CA VAL A 49 -12.80 -19.39 6.66
C VAL A 49 -11.32 -19.04 6.44
N PRO A 50 -10.41 -19.98 6.13
CA PRO A 50 -9.01 -19.65 5.86
C PRO A 50 -8.83 -18.71 4.66
N ASN A 51 -9.58 -18.92 3.57
CA ASN A 51 -9.51 -18.09 2.38
C ASN A 51 -9.98 -16.64 2.68
N PHE A 52 -10.99 -16.46 3.52
CA PHE A 52 -11.41 -15.14 3.99
C PHE A 52 -10.28 -14.42 4.73
N PHE A 53 -9.56 -15.11 5.63
CA PHE A 53 -8.42 -14.53 6.35
C PHE A 53 -7.26 -14.18 5.42
N GLU A 54 -6.96 -15.03 4.43
CA GLU A 54 -5.92 -14.76 3.43
C GLU A 54 -6.24 -13.49 2.63
N ARG A 55 -7.47 -13.36 2.11
CA ARG A 55 -7.92 -12.17 1.38
C ARG A 55 -7.94 -10.92 2.25
N MET A 56 -8.34 -11.05 3.52
CA MET A 56 -8.36 -9.95 4.47
C MET A 56 -6.94 -9.45 4.76
N LEU A 57 -5.99 -10.37 5.01
CA LEU A 57 -4.59 -10.01 5.22
C LEU A 57 -3.98 -9.38 3.97
N ALA A 58 -4.26 -9.92 2.78
CA ALA A 58 -3.82 -9.33 1.52
C ALA A 58 -4.33 -7.89 1.35
N TYR A 59 -5.61 -7.64 1.65
CA TYR A 59 -6.19 -6.29 1.62
C TYR A 59 -5.54 -5.33 2.63
N VAL A 60 -5.27 -5.81 3.85
CA VAL A 60 -4.58 -5.00 4.88
C VAL A 60 -3.17 -4.64 4.44
N VAL A 61 -2.41 -5.60 3.89
CA VAL A 61 -1.05 -5.36 3.37
C VAL A 61 -1.08 -4.37 2.21
N GLU A 62 -2.05 -4.48 1.30
CA GLU A 62 -2.23 -3.53 0.19
C GLU A 62 -2.46 -2.11 0.72
N LYS A 63 -3.37 -1.92 1.67
CA LYS A 63 -3.65 -0.60 2.26
C LYS A 63 -2.46 -0.02 3.01
N ILE A 64 -1.74 -0.83 3.78
CA ILE A 64 -0.50 -0.40 4.45
C ILE A 64 0.54 0.05 3.42
N THR A 65 0.67 -0.68 2.31
CA THR A 65 1.61 -0.34 1.24
C THR A 65 1.25 1.00 0.59
N LEU A 66 -0.02 1.23 0.28
CA LEU A 66 -0.49 2.52 -0.26
C LEU A 66 -0.22 3.67 0.72
N MET A 67 -0.49 3.48 2.01
CA MET A 67 -0.18 4.50 3.02
C MET A 67 1.31 4.78 3.13
N LYS A 68 2.16 3.75 3.06
CA LYS A 68 3.61 3.92 3.08
C LYS A 68 4.13 4.72 1.89
N ILE A 69 3.60 4.46 0.69
CA ILE A 69 3.95 5.23 -0.51
C ILE A 69 3.51 6.68 -0.37
N ALA A 70 2.29 6.93 0.13
CA ALA A 70 1.81 8.28 0.38
C ALA A 70 2.68 9.03 1.40
N ALA A 71 3.07 8.37 2.49
CA ALA A 71 3.97 8.93 3.49
C ALA A 71 5.36 9.25 2.91
N GLN A 72 5.92 8.37 2.07
CA GLN A 72 7.18 8.62 1.36
C GLN A 72 7.10 9.82 0.41
N LEU A 73 5.94 10.05 -0.21
CA LEU A 73 5.73 11.20 -1.10
C LEU A 73 5.70 12.51 -0.31
N GLU A 74 5.01 12.56 0.83
CA GLU A 74 5.03 13.72 1.71
C GLU A 74 6.43 13.96 2.32
N ALA A 75 7.14 12.88 2.69
CA ALA A 75 8.53 12.96 3.14
C ALA A 75 9.46 13.54 2.06
N LEU A 76 9.26 13.20 0.77
CA LEU A 76 10.00 13.77 -0.35
C LEU A 76 9.78 15.29 -0.46
N LYS A 77 8.52 15.76 -0.35
CA LYS A 77 8.20 17.20 -0.37
C LYS A 77 8.85 17.94 0.79
N LEU A 78 8.83 17.34 1.99
CA LEU A 78 9.48 17.91 3.18
C LEU A 78 11.00 17.94 3.01
N ALA A 79 11.61 16.85 2.53
CA ALA A 79 13.03 16.76 2.25
C ALA A 79 13.48 17.85 1.26
N TRP A 80 12.68 18.10 0.22
CA TRP A 80 12.94 19.17 -0.73
C TRP A 80 12.90 20.57 -0.09
N SER A 81 11.88 20.85 0.73
CA SER A 81 11.76 22.13 1.42
C SER A 81 12.96 22.42 2.32
N VAL A 82 13.41 21.43 3.10
CA VAL A 82 14.60 21.53 3.95
C VAL A 82 15.87 21.70 3.12
N ALA A 83 16.02 20.92 2.04
CA ALA A 83 17.16 21.05 1.13
C ALA A 83 17.26 22.46 0.54
N LYS A 84 16.13 23.09 0.18
CA LYS A 84 16.09 24.47 -0.31
C LYS A 84 16.65 25.46 0.70
N THR A 85 16.20 25.40 1.95
CA THR A 85 16.71 26.26 3.03
C THR A 85 18.20 26.06 3.27
N ILE A 86 18.69 24.82 3.22
CA ILE A 86 20.13 24.52 3.33
C ILE A 86 20.89 25.18 2.18
N MET A 87 20.43 25.06 0.94
CA MET A 87 21.10 25.67 -0.21
C MET A 87 21.20 27.19 -0.12
N GLU A 88 20.14 27.84 0.37
CA GLU A 88 20.10 29.28 0.61
C GLU A 88 21.12 29.69 1.68
N ASN A 89 21.16 28.96 2.80
CA ASN A 89 22.10 29.23 3.89
C ASN A 89 23.57 29.08 3.46
N PHE A 90 23.89 28.11 2.61
CA PHE A 90 25.25 27.90 2.10
C PHE A 90 25.64 28.86 0.96
N GLN A 91 24.73 29.76 0.53
CA GLN A 91 24.94 30.69 -0.58
C GLN A 91 25.46 29.99 -1.85
N LEU A 92 24.94 28.80 -2.14
CA LEU A 92 25.42 27.96 -3.25
C LEU A 92 25.41 28.70 -4.59
N ALA A 93 24.37 29.50 -4.85
CA ALA A 93 24.27 30.35 -6.04
C ALA A 93 25.43 31.37 -6.15
N SER A 94 25.84 31.98 -5.03
CA SER A 94 26.92 32.97 -5.00
C SER A 94 28.28 32.32 -5.27
N LYS A 95 28.51 31.12 -4.74
CA LYS A 95 29.73 30.33 -4.99
C LYS A 95 29.83 29.85 -6.44
N VAL A 96 28.71 29.42 -7.03
CA VAL A 96 28.66 29.00 -8.45
C VAL A 96 28.93 30.18 -9.37
N LEU A 97 28.35 31.36 -9.10
CA LEU A 97 28.62 32.57 -9.88
C LEU A 97 30.07 33.05 -9.75
N SER A 98 30.65 32.96 -8.56
CA SER A 98 32.06 33.28 -8.33
C SER A 98 32.99 32.33 -9.10
N ALA A 99 32.71 31.02 -9.10
CA ALA A 99 33.45 30.05 -9.89
C ALA A 99 33.29 30.29 -11.40
N ALA A 100 32.07 30.61 -11.87
CA ALA A 100 31.76 30.90 -13.27
C ALA A 100 32.48 32.16 -13.80
N ASN A 101 32.78 33.13 -12.93
CA ASN A 101 33.53 34.33 -13.29
C ASN A 101 35.04 34.11 -13.35
N GLY A 102 35.54 32.98 -12.83
CA GLY A 102 36.93 32.56 -13.00
C GLY A 102 37.23 31.87 -14.34
N LEU A 103 36.20 31.59 -15.17
CA LEU A 103 36.40 30.93 -16.46
C LEU A 103 36.67 31.94 -17.60
N PRO A 104 37.52 31.56 -18.58
CA PRO A 104 37.68 32.30 -19.83
C PRO A 104 36.35 32.48 -20.56
N GLN A 105 36.18 33.62 -21.23
CA GLN A 105 34.90 34.05 -21.80
C GLN A 105 34.33 33.08 -22.85
N ASP A 106 35.18 32.47 -23.67
CA ASP A 106 34.76 31.48 -24.69
C ASP A 106 34.25 30.17 -24.07
N VAL A 107 34.87 29.74 -22.97
CA VAL A 107 34.45 28.54 -22.22
C VAL A 107 33.14 28.81 -21.49
N LYS A 108 32.98 30.03 -20.95
CA LYS A 108 31.72 30.45 -20.31
C LYS A 108 30.56 30.49 -21.31
N ALA A 109 30.79 31.00 -22.52
CA ALA A 109 29.79 31.01 -23.59
C ALA A 109 29.36 29.59 -23.99
N ALA A 110 30.33 28.67 -24.20
CA ALA A 110 30.04 27.28 -24.52
C ALA A 110 29.25 26.56 -23.40
N LEU A 111 29.59 26.81 -22.12
CA LEU A 111 28.88 26.20 -20.99
C LEU A 111 27.46 26.74 -20.78
N VAL A 112 27.21 27.99 -21.16
CA VAL A 112 25.86 28.58 -21.16
C VAL A 112 25.02 27.97 -22.28
N ASP A 113 25.57 27.84 -23.49
CA ASP A 113 24.87 27.20 -24.62
C ASP A 113 24.53 25.73 -24.34
N MET A 114 25.42 25.01 -23.64
CA MET A 114 25.16 23.64 -23.20
C MET A 114 24.20 23.53 -22.01
N ARG A 115 23.69 24.65 -21.47
CA ARG A 115 22.86 24.71 -20.25
C ARG A 115 23.51 23.99 -19.07
N PHE A 116 24.83 23.98 -19.03
CA PHE A 116 25.59 23.23 -18.04
C PHE A 116 25.29 23.72 -16.62
N PHE A 117 25.16 25.04 -16.44
CA PHE A 117 24.85 25.64 -15.14
C PHE A 117 23.45 25.28 -14.63
N ASP A 118 22.45 25.18 -15.52
CA ASP A 118 21.10 24.72 -15.16
C ASP A 118 21.13 23.25 -14.72
N GLY A 119 21.81 22.38 -15.49
CA GLY A 119 21.95 20.97 -15.17
C GLY A 119 22.71 20.73 -13.88
N PHE A 120 23.80 21.47 -13.66
CA PHE A 120 24.59 21.43 -12.44
C PHE A 120 23.77 21.84 -11.21
N ASN A 121 22.95 22.89 -11.34
CA ASN A 121 22.05 23.32 -10.28
C ASN A 121 21.02 22.24 -9.93
N ILE A 122 20.40 21.59 -10.93
CA ILE A 122 19.45 20.49 -10.72
C ILE A 122 20.11 19.29 -10.04
N ILE A 123 21.35 18.94 -10.42
CA ILE A 123 22.09 17.82 -9.81
C ILE A 123 22.37 18.09 -8.33
N ILE A 124 22.83 19.30 -7.99
CA ILE A 124 23.09 19.67 -6.59
C ILE A 124 21.80 19.63 -5.77
N GLN A 125 20.73 20.19 -6.32
CA GLN A 125 19.40 20.18 -5.72
C GLN A 125 18.93 18.74 -5.44
N ALA A 126 19.09 17.84 -6.40
CA ALA A 126 18.72 16.43 -6.27
C ALA A 126 19.59 15.68 -5.25
N LEU A 127 20.90 15.94 -5.21
CA LEU A 127 21.82 15.31 -4.24
C LEU A 127 21.52 15.75 -2.80
N LEU A 128 21.24 17.04 -2.59
CA LEU A 128 20.85 17.55 -1.27
C LEU A 128 19.50 17.01 -0.83
N ALA A 129 18.50 16.99 -1.72
CA ALA A 129 17.20 16.38 -1.42
C ALA A 129 17.33 14.89 -1.07
N ARG A 130 18.16 14.13 -1.80
CA ARG A 130 18.46 12.73 -1.50
C ARG A 130 19.17 12.56 -0.16
N TYR A 131 20.09 13.45 0.18
CA TYR A 131 20.78 13.43 1.47
C TYR A 131 19.79 13.67 2.61
N VAL A 132 18.94 14.69 2.52
CA VAL A 132 17.92 15.01 3.53
C VAL A 132 16.90 13.88 3.68
N MET A 133 16.48 13.25 2.57
CA MET A 133 15.58 12.09 2.61
C MET A 133 16.17 10.90 3.38
N ARG A 134 17.51 10.76 3.47
CA ARG A 134 18.11 9.70 4.30
C ARG A 134 18.01 9.95 5.81
N PHE A 135 17.73 11.19 6.23
CA PHE A 135 17.53 11.54 7.64
C PHE A 135 16.08 11.45 8.09
N ILE A 136 15.14 11.35 7.15
CA ILE A 136 13.69 11.27 7.38
C ILE A 136 13.26 9.82 7.17
#